data_AF-A0AAP9WDQ9-F1
#
_entry.id   AF-A0AAP9WDQ9-F1
#
_cell.length_a   1.000
_cell.length_b   1.000
_cell.length_c   1.000
_cell.angle_alpha   90.00
_cell.angle_beta   90.00
_cell.angle_gamma   90.00
#
_symmetry.space_group_name_H-M   'P 1'
#
loop_
_entity.id
_entity.type
_entity.pdbx_description
1 polymer ?
#
loop_
_entity_poly.entity_id
_entity_poly.type
_entity_poly.pdbx_seq_one_letter_code
_entity_poly.pdbx_strand_id
1 'polypeptide(L)'
;MKSIVLKISVLFCLFISYSAYSEERKYTYYIEWNEVKGNNGYKVEVRKISNPEILVAEEKTVTSSLEFLIPAGEYEFRISALNRFGKPSSWSQWSSFQVEQDRPKSVVEAEKKLTAAGVSTWKIWVPGLLPIERKEYIKASLIFLWFGALAVAGNAERVAGNSFAQSATNDPAFLTLVSFYAPLPVSIYFLQQRDGDKKEYERHQNNQVSIGLLAILSYGLNVWLEKRSFHSTTVLIESKPESMSRGNDSYQQSNVLFSLGRFEISFRKEL
;
A
#
# COMPACT_ATOMS: atom_id res chain seq x y z
N MET A 1 -25.84 -13.19 -23.30
CA MET A 1 -24.36 -13.09 -23.31
C MET A 1 -23.79 -12.22 -22.18
N LYS A 2 -24.28 -11.00 -21.93
CA LYS A 2 -23.78 -10.11 -20.84
C LYS A 2 -23.80 -10.73 -19.43
N SER A 3 -24.85 -11.49 -19.09
CA SER A 3 -24.98 -12.17 -17.78
C SER A 3 -23.97 -13.32 -17.57
N ILE A 4 -23.58 -14.00 -18.65
CA ILE A 4 -22.60 -15.10 -18.62
C ILE A 4 -21.19 -14.54 -18.42
N VAL A 5 -20.85 -13.43 -19.10
CA VAL A 5 -19.56 -12.74 -18.95
C VAL A 5 -19.39 -12.22 -17.52
N LEU A 6 -20.44 -11.64 -16.92
CA LEU A 6 -20.39 -11.16 -15.53
C LEU A 6 -20.18 -12.31 -14.52
N LYS A 7 -20.88 -13.43 -14.70
CA LYS A 7 -20.73 -14.62 -13.82
C LYS A 7 -19.34 -15.26 -13.94
N ILE A 8 -18.78 -15.32 -15.16
CA ILE A 8 -17.42 -15.82 -15.40
C ILE A 8 -16.38 -14.89 -14.78
N SER A 9 -16.58 -13.56 -14.85
CA SER A 9 -15.66 -12.59 -14.25
C SER A 9 -15.65 -12.64 -12.71
N VAL A 10 -16.82 -12.85 -12.08
CA VAL A 10 -16.92 -13.03 -10.62
C VAL A 10 -16.28 -14.35 -10.18
N LEU A 11 -16.47 -15.42 -10.95
CA LEU A 11 -15.85 -16.73 -10.69
C LEU A 11 -14.31 -16.63 -10.80
N PHE A 12 -13.80 -15.90 -11.80
CA PHE A 12 -12.36 -15.68 -12.00
C PHE A 12 -11.72 -14.89 -10.85
N CYS A 13 -12.39 -13.86 -10.32
CA CYS A 13 -11.92 -13.12 -9.14
C CYS A 13 -11.89 -13.99 -7.86
N LEU A 14 -12.82 -14.94 -7.71
CA LEU A 14 -12.83 -15.88 -6.58
C LEU A 14 -11.69 -16.92 -6.67
N PHE A 15 -11.30 -17.35 -7.87
CA PHE A 15 -10.17 -18.28 -8.07
C PHE A 15 -8.79 -17.64 -7.85
N ILE A 16 -8.61 -16.36 -8.20
CA ILE A 16 -7.35 -15.63 -7.89
C ILE A 16 -7.17 -15.49 -6.37
N SER A 17 -8.27 -15.33 -5.62
CA SER A 17 -8.22 -15.18 -4.17
C SER A 17 -7.81 -16.46 -3.42
N TYR A 18 -8.06 -17.64 -4.01
CA TYR A 18 -7.69 -18.92 -3.39
C TYR A 18 -6.24 -19.36 -3.68
N SER A 19 -5.63 -18.82 -4.74
CA SER A 19 -4.27 -19.18 -5.17
C SER A 19 -3.18 -18.51 -4.33
N ALA A 20 -3.55 -17.58 -3.45
CA ALA A 20 -2.64 -16.92 -2.51
C ALA A 20 -2.52 -17.66 -1.16
N TYR A 21 -2.70 -18.99 -1.15
CA TYR A 21 -2.11 -19.79 -0.08
C TYR A 21 -0.60 -19.75 -0.27
N SER A 22 0.03 -18.77 0.38
CA SER A 22 1.48 -18.71 0.54
C SER A 22 1.95 -20.04 1.10
N GLU A 23 2.74 -20.79 0.31
CA GLU A 23 3.56 -21.85 0.85
C GLU A 23 4.38 -21.26 2.01
N GLU A 24 4.23 -21.77 3.22
CA GLU A 24 4.97 -21.27 4.38
C GLU A 24 6.47 -21.51 4.12
N ARG A 25 7.22 -20.43 3.86
CA ARG A 25 8.66 -20.53 3.66
C ARG A 25 9.29 -21.07 4.94
N LYS A 26 9.95 -22.23 4.83
CA LYS A 26 10.70 -22.87 5.91
C LYS A 26 12.13 -22.34 5.90
N TYR A 27 12.68 -22.11 7.09
CA TYR A 27 14.04 -21.66 7.31
C TYR A 27 14.81 -22.75 8.04
N THR A 28 16.08 -22.92 7.69
CA THR A 28 16.97 -23.84 8.41
C THR A 28 17.38 -23.20 9.72
N TYR A 29 17.12 -23.88 10.82
CA TYR A 29 17.51 -23.45 12.16
C TYR A 29 18.39 -24.51 12.80
N TYR A 30 19.47 -24.06 13.44
CA TYR A 30 20.50 -24.91 14.05
C TYR A 30 20.42 -24.80 15.57
N ILE A 31 20.28 -25.94 16.26
CA ILE A 31 20.37 -26.03 17.72
C ILE A 31 21.58 -26.89 18.08
N GLU A 32 22.36 -26.40 19.05
CA GLU A 32 23.46 -27.12 19.67
C GLU A 32 23.29 -27.14 21.19
N TRP A 33 23.70 -28.24 21.82
CA TRP A 33 23.62 -28.41 23.27
C TRP A 33 24.86 -29.14 23.83
N ASN A 34 25.02 -29.07 25.15
CA ASN A 34 26.12 -29.73 25.84
C ASN A 34 25.95 -31.26 25.84
N GLU A 35 27.04 -31.97 25.53
CA GLU A 35 27.04 -33.43 25.50
C GLU A 35 26.87 -34.03 26.91
N VAL A 36 26.10 -35.12 27.02
CA VAL A 36 25.83 -35.85 28.26
C VAL A 36 26.57 -37.18 28.21
N LYS A 37 27.62 -37.35 29.00
CA LYS A 37 28.46 -38.57 28.96
C LYS A 37 27.62 -39.84 29.18
N GLY A 38 27.82 -40.84 28.31
CA GLY A 38 27.17 -42.16 28.41
C GLY A 38 25.76 -42.25 27.81
N ASN A 39 25.33 -41.27 27.01
CA ASN A 39 24.09 -41.35 26.25
C ASN A 39 24.26 -42.14 24.93
N ASN A 40 23.15 -42.58 24.34
CA ASN A 40 23.10 -43.26 23.03
C ASN A 40 22.48 -42.39 21.92
N GLY A 41 22.31 -41.09 22.20
CA GLY A 41 21.65 -40.10 21.36
C GLY A 41 20.69 -39.21 22.15
N TYR A 42 19.95 -38.38 21.42
CA TYR A 42 19.06 -37.35 21.92
C TYR A 42 17.73 -37.39 21.18
N LYS A 43 16.66 -37.01 21.90
CA LYS A 43 15.36 -36.71 21.32
C LYS A 43 15.08 -35.22 21.51
N VAL A 44 14.77 -34.53 20.42
CA VAL A 44 14.44 -33.11 20.40
C VAL A 44 12.97 -32.95 20.03
N GLU A 45 12.25 -32.15 20.81
CA GLU A 45 10.85 -31.80 20.56
C GLU A 45 10.72 -30.29 20.45
N VAL A 46 10.07 -29.83 19.38
CA VAL A 46 9.81 -28.41 19.10
C VAL A 46 8.31 -28.19 19.02
N ARG A 47 7.80 -27.15 19.69
CA ARG A 47 6.38 -26.76 19.67
C ARG A 47 6.21 -25.28 19.38
N LYS A 48 5.04 -24.88 18.86
CA LYS A 48 4.67 -23.47 18.73
C LYS A 48 4.22 -22.94 20.08
N ILE A 49 4.66 -21.74 20.47
CA ILE A 49 4.19 -21.08 21.71
C ILE A 49 2.67 -20.84 21.64
N SER A 50 2.17 -20.50 20.45
CA SER A 50 0.75 -20.27 20.20
C SER A 50 -0.14 -21.52 20.34
N ASN A 51 0.43 -22.71 20.21
CA ASN A 51 -0.30 -23.98 20.36
C ASN A 51 0.59 -25.04 21.02
N PRO A 52 0.65 -25.05 22.37
CA PRO A 52 1.59 -25.88 23.11
C PRO A 52 1.25 -27.39 23.08
N GLU A 53 0.08 -27.77 22.59
CA GLU A 53 -0.37 -29.17 22.47
C GLU A 53 0.12 -29.86 21.19
N ILE A 54 0.52 -29.09 20.17
CA ILE A 54 0.94 -29.64 18.87
C ILE A 54 2.46 -29.53 18.72
N LEU A 55 3.11 -30.68 18.59
CA LEU A 55 4.53 -30.76 18.22
C LEU A 55 4.70 -30.42 16.74
N VAL A 56 5.63 -29.51 16.47
CA VAL A 56 5.97 -29.03 15.12
C VAL A 56 7.05 -29.91 14.52
N ALA A 57 8.00 -30.34 15.34
CA ALA A 57 9.06 -31.26 14.95
C ALA A 57 9.42 -32.17 16.12
N GLU A 58 9.61 -33.45 15.82
CA GLU A 58 10.15 -34.45 16.73
C GLU A 58 11.24 -35.22 15.98
N GLU A 59 12.50 -35.09 16.44
CA GLU A 59 13.63 -35.76 15.79
C GLU A 59 14.55 -36.43 16.80
N LYS A 60 15.20 -37.51 16.34
CA LYS A 60 16.20 -38.27 17.11
C LYS A 60 17.54 -38.16 16.42
N THR A 61 18.55 -37.76 17.17
CA THR A 61 19.91 -37.55 16.66
C THR A 61 20.94 -38.15 17.60
N VAL A 62 22.04 -38.64 17.05
CA VAL A 62 23.17 -39.18 17.84
C VAL A 62 24.16 -38.07 18.21
N THR A 63 24.16 -36.98 17.46
CA THR A 63 25.05 -35.82 17.67
C THR A 63 24.41 -34.82 18.62
N SER A 64 25.24 -33.98 19.25
CA SER A 64 24.81 -32.89 20.15
C SER A 64 24.35 -31.63 19.40
N SER A 65 24.00 -31.78 18.12
CA SER A 65 23.50 -30.73 17.25
C SER A 65 22.42 -31.27 16.31
N LEU A 66 21.51 -30.39 15.92
CA LEU A 66 20.41 -30.68 15.00
C LEU A 66 20.07 -29.46 14.15
N GLU A 67 19.85 -29.70 12.86
CA GLU A 67 19.28 -28.74 11.92
C GLU A 67 17.85 -29.14 11.58
N PHE A 68 16.90 -28.19 11.64
CA PHE A 68 15.52 -28.43 11.22
C PHE A 68 14.98 -27.29 10.37
N LEU A 69 14.05 -27.64 9.48
CA LEU A 69 13.36 -26.71 8.58
C LEU A 69 12.01 -26.33 9.17
N ILE A 70 11.92 -25.14 9.78
CA ILE A 70 10.68 -24.65 10.38
C ILE A 70 10.27 -23.27 9.85
N PRO A 71 8.97 -22.97 9.79
CA PRO A 71 8.51 -21.67 9.33
C PRO A 71 8.83 -20.56 10.34
N ALA A 72 8.72 -19.31 9.89
CA ALA A 72 8.91 -18.15 10.77
C ALA A 72 7.84 -18.11 11.86
N GLY A 73 8.25 -17.85 13.10
CA GLY A 73 7.36 -17.85 14.26
C GLY A 73 8.10 -18.00 15.58
N GLU A 74 7.32 -18.04 16.66
CA GLU A 74 7.82 -18.24 18.02
C GLU A 74 7.64 -19.70 18.44
N TYR A 75 8.72 -20.31 18.89
CA TYR A 75 8.80 -21.73 19.20
C TYR A 75 9.46 -21.96 20.55
N GLU A 76 9.19 -23.13 21.10
CA GLU A 76 9.91 -23.67 22.25
C GLU A 76 10.46 -25.04 21.90
N PHE A 77 11.65 -25.36 22.40
CA PHE A 77 12.23 -26.68 22.27
C PHE A 77 12.62 -27.25 23.63
N ARG A 78 12.63 -28.59 23.71
CA ARG A 78 13.20 -29.35 24.81
C ARG A 78 13.96 -30.55 24.28
N ILE A 79 14.94 -31.00 25.06
CA ILE A 79 15.86 -32.07 24.68
C ILE A 79 15.86 -33.13 25.78
N SER A 80 15.90 -34.41 25.41
CA SER A 80 16.15 -35.51 26.35
C SER A 80 17.24 -36.43 25.84
N ALA A 81 18.16 -36.80 26.72
CA ALA A 81 19.15 -37.84 26.44
C ALA A 81 18.48 -39.22 26.42
N LEU A 82 18.83 -40.02 25.40
CA LEU A 82 18.36 -41.38 25.23
C LEU A 82 19.27 -42.36 25.97
N ASN A 83 18.67 -43.23 26.78
CA ASN A 83 19.38 -44.34 27.42
C ASN A 83 19.73 -45.43 26.37
N ARG A 84 20.52 -46.44 26.75
CA ARG A 84 20.91 -47.59 25.93
C ARG A 84 19.74 -48.34 25.26
N PHE A 85 18.53 -48.19 25.80
CA PHE A 85 17.29 -48.77 25.27
C PHE A 85 16.48 -47.81 24.38
N GLY A 86 17.03 -46.65 24.01
CA GLY A 86 16.36 -45.64 23.18
C GLY A 86 15.19 -44.92 23.87
N LYS A 87 15.11 -45.00 25.20
CA LYS A 87 14.07 -44.32 26.00
C LYS A 87 14.58 -42.96 26.50
N PRO A 88 13.74 -41.90 26.45
CA PRO A 88 14.06 -40.61 27.06
C PRO A 88 14.31 -40.78 28.55
N SER A 89 15.39 -40.18 29.05
CA SER A 89 15.75 -40.22 30.48
C SER A 89 15.10 -39.05 31.23
N SER A 90 15.76 -37.89 31.20
CA SER A 90 15.26 -36.63 31.75
C SER A 90 15.13 -35.61 30.62
N TRP A 91 14.08 -34.80 30.70
CA TRP A 91 13.85 -33.70 29.76
C TRP A 91 14.49 -32.42 30.28
N SER A 92 15.02 -31.60 29.37
CA SER A 92 15.40 -30.22 29.66
C SER A 92 14.16 -29.37 29.94
N GLN A 93 14.39 -28.19 30.53
CA GLN A 93 13.38 -27.14 30.53
C GLN A 93 13.08 -26.70 29.10
N TRP A 94 11.86 -26.19 28.88
CA TRP A 94 11.49 -25.57 27.61
C TRP A 94 12.29 -24.28 27.43
N SER A 95 12.95 -24.13 26.28
CA SER A 95 13.67 -22.92 25.90
C SER A 95 13.01 -22.30 24.68
N SER A 96 12.71 -21.00 24.76
CA SER A 96 12.05 -20.27 23.69
C SER A 96 13.05 -19.72 22.67
N PHE A 97 12.64 -19.72 21.40
CA PHE A 97 13.39 -19.13 20.31
C PHE A 97 12.46 -18.59 19.23
N GLN A 98 12.94 -17.61 18.47
CA GLN A 98 12.18 -16.96 17.42
C GLN A 98 12.88 -17.17 16.07
N VAL A 99 12.14 -17.73 15.11
CA VAL A 99 12.60 -17.83 13.73
C VAL A 99 12.08 -16.61 12.99
N GLU A 100 12.98 -15.65 12.75
CA GLU A 100 12.66 -14.47 11.96
C GLU A 100 12.81 -14.78 10.47
N GLN A 101 11.92 -14.21 9.66
CA GLN A 101 12.13 -14.13 8.23
C GLN A 101 13.40 -13.34 7.99
N ASP A 102 14.39 -13.98 7.35
CA ASP A 102 15.68 -13.38 7.05
C ASP A 102 15.45 -12.05 6.31
N ARG A 103 15.53 -10.94 7.04
CA ARG A 103 15.49 -9.62 6.43
C ARG A 103 16.79 -9.49 5.65
N PRO A 104 16.76 -9.08 4.37
CA PRO A 104 17.99 -8.94 3.61
C PRO A 104 18.99 -8.08 4.39
N LYS A 105 20.21 -8.61 4.61
CA LYS A 105 21.25 -7.97 5.44
C LYS A 105 21.51 -6.51 5.05
N SER A 106 21.36 -6.20 3.76
CA SER A 106 21.45 -4.85 3.21
C SER A 106 20.45 -3.86 3.81
N VAL A 107 19.22 -4.29 4.13
CA VAL A 107 18.20 -3.44 4.75
C VAL A 107 18.52 -3.23 6.22
N VAL A 108 18.95 -4.27 6.94
CA VAL A 108 19.34 -4.17 8.36
C VAL A 108 20.59 -3.30 8.55
N GLU A 109 21.57 -3.42 7.65
CA GLU A 109 22.77 -2.57 7.65
C GLU A 109 22.45 -1.13 7.26
N ALA A 110 21.55 -0.90 6.30
CA ALA A 110 21.09 0.43 5.95
C ALA A 110 20.33 1.08 7.12
N GLU A 111 19.43 0.34 7.77
CA GLU A 111 18.72 0.80 8.97
C GLU A 111 19.71 1.09 10.11
N LYS A 112 20.64 0.20 10.44
CA LYS A 112 21.68 0.46 11.46
C LYS A 112 22.52 1.69 11.14
N LYS A 113 22.91 1.90 9.87
CA LYS A 113 23.65 3.10 9.45
C LYS A 113 22.83 4.37 9.59
N LEU A 114 21.53 4.32 9.28
CA LEU A 114 20.61 5.45 9.44
C LEU A 114 20.37 5.79 10.92
N THR A 115 20.18 4.77 11.77
CA THR A 115 20.03 4.93 13.22
C THR A 115 21.31 5.44 13.88
N ALA A 116 22.48 4.94 13.46
CA ALA A 116 23.79 5.42 13.93
C ALA A 116 24.11 6.86 13.49
N ALA A 117 23.54 7.31 12.36
CA ALA A 117 23.69 8.67 11.88
C ALA A 117 22.67 9.65 12.49
N GLY A 118 21.75 9.20 13.35
CA GLY A 118 20.66 10.03 13.88
C GLY A 118 19.66 10.49 12.81
N VAL A 119 19.76 9.94 11.58
CA VAL A 119 18.92 10.30 10.45
C VAL A 119 17.60 9.57 10.58
N SER A 120 16.61 10.35 10.92
CA SER A 120 15.27 9.88 11.24
C SER A 120 14.43 10.01 9.98
N THR A 121 14.07 8.85 9.43
CA THR A 121 13.45 8.73 8.11
C THR A 121 12.02 9.23 8.14
N TRP A 122 11.79 10.41 7.59
CA TRP A 122 10.47 10.93 7.31
C TRP A 122 9.78 10.04 6.28
N LYS A 123 8.60 9.51 6.62
CA LYS A 123 7.80 8.72 5.69
C LYS A 123 6.74 9.59 5.05
N ILE A 124 6.67 9.58 3.72
CA ILE A 124 5.64 10.29 2.97
C ILE A 124 4.29 9.70 3.33
N TRP A 125 3.35 10.57 3.65
CA TRP A 125 2.00 10.19 3.96
C TRP A 125 1.16 9.96 2.73
N VAL A 126 0.39 8.90 2.77
CA VAL A 126 -0.62 8.59 1.76
C VAL A 126 -1.88 8.18 2.52
N PRO A 127 -3.06 8.74 2.17
CA PRO A 127 -4.32 8.32 2.77
C PRO A 127 -4.47 6.80 2.69
N GLY A 128 -4.78 6.15 3.82
CA GLY A 128 -4.99 4.69 3.87
C GLY A 128 -3.74 3.85 4.13
N LEU A 129 -2.53 4.43 4.09
CA LEU A 129 -1.28 3.69 4.37
C LEU A 129 -1.15 3.28 5.85
N LEU A 130 -1.47 4.18 6.78
CA LEU A 130 -1.39 3.88 8.22
C LEU A 130 -2.39 2.79 8.65
N PRO A 131 -3.66 2.80 8.22
CA PRO A 131 -4.56 1.68 8.46
C PRO A 131 -4.04 0.33 7.95
N ILE A 132 -3.32 0.28 6.83
CA ILE A 132 -2.68 -0.97 6.35
C ILE A 132 -1.63 -1.46 7.35
N GLU A 133 -0.75 -0.59 7.84
CA GLU A 133 0.27 -0.96 8.83
C GLU A 133 -0.36 -1.50 10.12
N ARG A 134 -1.54 -1.02 10.48
CA ARG A 134 -2.33 -1.49 11.63
C ARG A 134 -3.15 -2.75 11.35
N LYS A 135 -3.07 -3.34 10.15
CA LYS A 135 -3.91 -4.46 9.70
C LYS A 135 -5.41 -4.11 9.70
N GLU A 136 -5.77 -2.84 9.63
CA GLU A 136 -7.14 -2.33 9.53
C GLU A 136 -7.59 -2.22 8.06
N TYR A 137 -7.60 -3.35 7.35
CA TYR A 137 -7.80 -3.38 5.89
C TYR A 137 -9.13 -2.77 5.43
N ILE A 138 -10.20 -2.92 6.21
CA ILE A 138 -11.52 -2.37 5.88
C ILE A 138 -11.45 -0.83 5.84
N LYS A 139 -10.83 -0.21 6.84
CA LYS A 139 -10.67 1.25 6.88
C LYS A 139 -9.79 1.74 5.73
N ALA A 140 -8.67 1.06 5.47
CA ALA A 140 -7.81 1.38 4.33
C ALA A 140 -8.57 1.31 3.00
N SER A 141 -9.33 0.23 2.78
CA SER A 141 -10.11 0.03 1.57
C SER A 141 -11.16 1.10 1.38
N LEU A 142 -11.86 1.52 2.44
CA LEU A 142 -12.85 2.60 2.36
C LEU A 142 -12.20 3.93 1.99
N ILE A 143 -11.02 4.24 2.54
CA ILE A 143 -10.28 5.45 2.21
C ILE A 143 -9.86 5.44 0.74
N PHE A 144 -9.26 4.34 0.25
CA PHE A 144 -8.87 4.23 -1.16
C PHE A 144 -10.07 4.28 -2.10
N LEU A 145 -11.17 3.62 -1.75
CA LEU A 145 -12.40 3.68 -2.54
C LEU A 145 -12.96 5.10 -2.59
N TRP A 146 -12.92 5.85 -1.49
CA TRP A 146 -13.37 7.24 -1.45
C TRP A 146 -12.54 8.13 -2.37
N PHE A 147 -11.21 8.12 -2.24
CA PHE A 147 -10.33 8.93 -3.09
C PHE A 147 -10.36 8.47 -4.55
N GLY A 148 -10.50 7.16 -4.80
CA GLY A 148 -10.72 6.61 -6.13
C GLY A 148 -12.03 7.10 -6.75
N ALA A 149 -13.13 7.13 -5.99
CA ALA A 149 -14.42 7.65 -6.44
C ALA A 149 -14.34 9.15 -6.78
N LEU A 150 -13.65 9.95 -5.96
CA LEU A 150 -13.43 11.37 -6.23
C LEU A 150 -12.61 11.58 -7.52
N ALA A 151 -11.57 10.78 -7.74
CA ALA A 151 -10.76 10.85 -8.95
C ALA A 151 -11.57 10.48 -10.20
N VAL A 152 -12.40 9.43 -10.13
CA VAL A 152 -13.29 9.03 -11.23
C VAL A 152 -14.34 10.11 -11.51
N ALA A 153 -14.98 10.65 -10.47
CA ALA A 153 -15.95 11.73 -10.60
C ALA A 153 -15.32 12.99 -11.22
N GLY A 154 -14.15 13.42 -10.72
CA GLY A 154 -13.43 14.56 -11.28
C GLY A 154 -13.04 14.35 -12.74
N ASN A 155 -12.59 13.15 -13.11
CA ASN A 155 -12.26 12.83 -14.49
C ASN A 155 -13.51 12.79 -15.39
N ALA A 156 -14.65 12.28 -14.90
CA ALA A 156 -15.90 12.28 -15.63
C ALA A 156 -16.39 13.71 -15.92
N GLU A 157 -16.36 14.60 -14.92
CA GLU A 157 -16.69 16.01 -15.08
C GLU A 157 -15.73 16.72 -16.06
N ARG A 158 -14.43 16.40 -16.01
CA ARG A 158 -13.44 16.91 -16.96
C ARG A 158 -13.72 16.48 -18.39
N VAL A 159 -14.03 15.20 -18.60
CA VAL A 159 -14.36 14.67 -19.93
C VAL A 159 -15.65 15.31 -20.47
N ALA A 160 -16.68 15.45 -19.62
CA ALA A 160 -17.93 16.12 -19.99
C ALA A 160 -17.71 17.60 -20.34
N GLY A 161 -16.93 18.34 -19.56
CA GLY A 161 -16.55 19.72 -19.89
C GLY A 161 -15.79 19.81 -21.22
N ASN A 162 -14.84 18.89 -21.45
CA ASN A 162 -14.06 18.87 -22.68
C ASN A 162 -14.91 18.61 -23.93
N SER A 163 -16.00 17.82 -23.85
CA SER A 163 -16.84 17.57 -25.02
C SER A 163 -17.59 18.84 -25.48
N PHE A 164 -17.97 19.73 -24.55
CA PHE A 164 -18.56 21.02 -24.91
C PHE A 164 -17.53 21.96 -25.51
N ALA A 165 -16.32 22.02 -24.95
CA ALA A 165 -15.24 22.87 -25.47
C ALA A 165 -14.81 22.48 -26.90
N GLN A 166 -14.91 21.19 -27.24
CA GLN A 166 -14.56 20.66 -28.57
C GLN A 166 -15.72 20.63 -29.56
N SER A 167 -16.92 21.08 -29.19
CA SER A 167 -18.06 21.10 -30.09
C SER A 167 -17.84 22.07 -31.25
N ALA A 168 -18.28 21.71 -32.46
CA ALA A 168 -18.22 22.57 -33.64
C ALA A 168 -19.00 23.89 -33.46
N THR A 169 -20.03 23.88 -32.61
CA THR A 169 -20.80 25.08 -32.22
C THR A 169 -19.99 26.10 -31.44
N ASN A 170 -18.82 25.70 -30.92
CA ASN A 170 -17.89 26.55 -30.19
C ASN A 170 -16.61 26.83 -30.99
N ASP A 171 -16.47 26.27 -32.20
CA ASP A 171 -15.36 26.58 -33.09
C ASP A 171 -15.51 28.01 -33.66
N PRO A 172 -14.54 28.90 -33.43
CA PRO A 172 -14.58 30.26 -33.97
C PRO A 172 -14.67 30.29 -35.50
N ALA A 173 -14.01 29.35 -36.20
CA ALA A 173 -14.05 29.32 -37.66
C ALA A 173 -15.47 28.99 -38.15
N PHE A 174 -16.08 27.94 -37.61
CA PHE A 174 -17.47 27.59 -37.91
C PHE A 174 -18.44 28.75 -37.62
N LEU A 175 -18.33 29.38 -36.45
CA LEU A 175 -19.22 30.48 -36.07
C LEU A 175 -19.07 31.70 -36.97
N THR A 176 -17.84 32.04 -37.39
CA THR A 176 -17.61 33.13 -38.34
C THR A 176 -18.26 32.83 -39.70
N LEU A 177 -18.12 31.60 -40.20
CA LEU A 177 -18.76 31.20 -41.46
C LEU A 177 -20.28 31.27 -41.35
N VAL A 178 -20.87 30.76 -40.26
CA VAL A 178 -22.30 30.86 -40.01
C VAL A 178 -22.77 32.31 -39.88
N SER A 179 -21.98 33.19 -39.26
CA SER A 179 -22.36 34.60 -39.10
C SER A 179 -22.36 35.39 -40.42
N PHE A 180 -21.49 35.02 -41.36
CA PHE A 180 -21.36 35.73 -42.64
C PHE A 180 -22.21 35.15 -43.77
N TYR A 181 -22.45 33.83 -43.77
CA TYR A 181 -23.05 33.14 -44.91
C TYR A 181 -24.41 32.48 -44.62
N ALA A 182 -24.81 32.33 -43.35
CA ALA A 182 -26.12 31.76 -43.02
C ALA A 182 -27.21 32.85 -42.90
N PRO A 183 -28.48 32.52 -43.16
CA PRO A 183 -29.60 33.41 -42.85
C PRO A 183 -29.64 33.78 -41.36
N LEU A 184 -30.03 35.03 -41.05
CA LEU A 184 -30.12 35.58 -39.70
C LEU A 184 -30.71 34.63 -38.64
N PRO A 185 -31.85 33.94 -38.86
CA PRO A 185 -32.40 33.02 -37.88
C PRO A 185 -31.47 31.85 -37.53
N VAL A 186 -30.71 31.36 -38.50
CA VAL A 186 -29.75 30.26 -38.33
C VAL A 186 -28.54 30.75 -37.53
N SER A 187 -28.03 31.94 -37.84
CA SER A 187 -26.91 32.53 -37.08
C SER A 187 -27.30 32.79 -35.62
N ILE A 188 -28.51 33.29 -35.36
CA ILE A 188 -29.04 33.48 -34.00
C ILE A 188 -29.17 32.14 -33.26
N TYR A 189 -29.67 31.10 -33.93
CA TYR A 189 -29.79 29.76 -33.35
C TYR A 189 -28.43 29.23 -32.85
N PHE A 190 -27.38 29.33 -33.67
CA PHE A 190 -26.04 28.86 -33.28
C PHE A 190 -25.40 29.69 -32.16
N LEU A 191 -25.64 31.01 -32.14
CA LEU A 191 -25.20 31.86 -31.01
C LEU A 191 -25.90 31.47 -29.71
N GLN A 192 -27.21 31.21 -29.75
CA GLN A 192 -27.96 30.75 -28.59
C GLN A 192 -27.51 29.36 -28.12
N GLN A 193 -27.19 28.46 -29.06
CA GLN A 193 -26.66 27.14 -28.74
C GLN A 193 -25.30 27.24 -28.04
N ARG A 194 -24.39 28.09 -28.53
CA ARG A 194 -23.11 28.38 -27.88
C ARG A 194 -23.27 28.90 -26.45
N ASP A 195 -24.23 29.79 -26.21
CA ASP A 195 -24.50 30.29 -24.86
C ASP A 195 -24.99 29.18 -23.93
N GLY A 196 -25.74 28.20 -24.46
CA GLY A 196 -26.12 26.98 -23.74
C GLY A 196 -24.91 26.10 -23.41
N ASP A 197 -24.09 25.80 -24.41
CA ASP A 197 -22.89 24.98 -24.25
C ASP A 197 -21.90 25.60 -23.25
N LYS A 198 -21.75 26.93 -23.28
CA LYS A 198 -20.91 27.67 -22.34
C LYS A 198 -21.39 27.52 -20.90
N LYS A 199 -22.71 27.58 -20.65
CA LYS A 199 -23.28 27.39 -19.31
C LYS A 199 -23.03 25.99 -18.76
N GLU A 200 -23.20 24.95 -19.58
CA GLU A 200 -22.90 23.57 -19.16
C GLU A 200 -21.40 23.36 -18.95
N TYR A 201 -20.54 23.94 -19.80
CA TYR A 201 -19.10 23.94 -19.58
C TYR A 201 -18.73 24.56 -18.23
N GLU A 202 -19.23 25.76 -17.92
CA GLU A 202 -18.99 26.44 -16.64
C GLU A 202 -19.46 25.61 -15.45
N ARG A 203 -20.60 24.93 -15.58
CA ARG A 203 -21.11 24.00 -14.57
C ARG A 203 -20.13 22.85 -14.32
N HIS A 204 -19.62 22.21 -15.37
CA HIS A 204 -18.63 21.13 -15.23
C HIS A 204 -17.30 21.61 -14.64
N GLN A 205 -16.88 22.84 -14.94
CA GLN A 205 -15.69 23.44 -14.30
C GLN A 205 -15.92 23.70 -12.81
N ASN A 206 -17.08 24.24 -12.44
CA ASN A 206 -17.44 24.45 -11.03
C ASN A 206 -17.55 23.13 -10.25
N ASN A 207 -18.08 22.08 -10.88
CA ASN A 207 -18.11 20.73 -10.30
C ASN A 207 -16.69 20.19 -10.07
N GLN A 208 -15.79 20.33 -11.05
CA GLN A 208 -14.38 19.93 -10.89
C GLN A 208 -13.70 20.65 -9.74
N VAL A 209 -13.89 21.97 -9.63
CA VAL A 209 -13.37 22.77 -8.50
C VAL A 209 -13.94 22.27 -7.17
N SER A 210 -15.25 22.00 -7.12
CA SER A 210 -15.91 21.50 -5.92
C SER A 210 -15.39 20.11 -5.50
N ILE A 211 -15.18 19.21 -6.46
CA ILE A 211 -14.59 17.87 -6.22
C ILE A 211 -13.14 18.01 -5.75
N GLY A 212 -12.35 18.91 -6.34
CA GLY A 212 -10.98 19.18 -5.92
C GLY A 212 -10.91 19.71 -4.49
N LEU A 213 -11.76 20.66 -4.13
CA LEU A 213 -11.87 21.18 -2.76
C LEU A 213 -12.29 20.08 -1.78
N LEU A 214 -13.27 19.25 -2.15
CA LEU A 214 -13.70 18.11 -1.34
C LEU A 214 -12.56 17.11 -1.12
N ALA A 215 -11.73 16.85 -2.13
CA ALA A 215 -10.57 15.97 -2.01
C ALA A 215 -9.52 16.54 -1.04
N ILE A 216 -9.22 17.84 -1.13
CA ILE A 216 -8.30 18.52 -0.20
C ILE A 216 -8.83 18.48 1.23
N LEU A 217 -10.11 18.78 1.44
CA LEU A 217 -10.74 18.72 2.75
C LEU A 217 -10.75 17.28 3.31
N SER A 218 -11.06 16.29 2.46
CA SER A 218 -11.01 14.87 2.83
C SER A 218 -9.60 14.44 3.25
N TYR A 219 -8.59 14.92 2.53
CA TYR A 219 -7.17 14.67 2.82
C TYR A 219 -6.78 15.30 4.16
N GLY A 220 -7.10 16.58 4.38
CA GLY A 220 -6.84 17.28 5.63
C GLY A 220 -7.55 16.65 6.83
N LEU A 221 -8.81 16.22 6.65
CA LEU A 221 -9.57 15.52 7.68
C LEU A 221 -8.93 14.17 8.03
N ASN A 222 -8.50 13.39 7.03
CA ASN A 222 -7.80 12.13 7.29
C ASN A 222 -6.49 12.36 8.07
N VAL A 223 -5.68 13.32 7.65
CA VAL A 223 -4.46 13.73 8.38
C VAL A 223 -4.78 14.13 9.81
N TRP A 224 -5.83 14.92 10.03
CA TRP A 224 -6.23 15.38 11.35
C TRP A 224 -6.71 14.23 12.26
N LEU A 225 -7.58 13.35 11.75
CA LEU A 225 -8.07 12.18 12.48
C LEU A 225 -6.93 11.22 12.84
N GLU A 226 -5.99 11.03 11.91
CA GLU A 226 -4.82 10.21 12.15
C GLU A 226 -3.92 10.87 13.20
N LYS A 227 -3.57 12.15 13.05
CA LYS A 227 -2.77 12.88 14.06
C LYS A 227 -3.39 12.80 15.46
N ARG A 228 -4.71 12.98 15.59
CA ARG A 228 -5.41 12.86 16.89
C ARG A 228 -5.31 11.45 17.48
N SER A 229 -5.17 10.44 16.65
CA SER A 229 -4.96 9.06 17.08
C SER A 229 -3.53 8.79 17.55
N PHE A 230 -2.60 9.74 17.40
CA PHE A 230 -1.20 9.60 17.80
C PHE A 230 -0.77 10.69 18.80
N HIS A 231 -0.38 10.28 20.00
CA HIS A 231 0.28 11.18 20.96
C HIS A 231 1.79 11.38 20.69
N SER A 232 2.41 10.55 19.82
CA SER A 232 3.87 10.51 19.62
C SER A 232 4.31 10.62 18.15
N THR A 233 3.51 11.24 17.26
CA THR A 233 3.88 11.38 15.84
C THR A 233 4.07 12.85 15.47
N THR A 234 5.27 13.23 15.05
CA THR A 234 5.55 14.56 14.50
C THR A 234 5.17 14.59 13.01
N VAL A 235 4.55 15.70 12.59
CA VAL A 235 4.08 15.93 11.22
C VAL A 235 4.93 17.04 10.62
N LEU A 236 5.60 16.76 9.50
CA LEU A 236 6.31 17.74 8.70
C LEU A 236 5.53 18.00 7.43
N ILE A 237 5.27 19.28 7.15
CA ILE A 237 4.69 19.73 5.89
C ILE A 237 5.80 20.48 5.17
N GLU A 238 6.22 19.96 4.02
CA GLU A 238 7.31 20.55 3.22
C GLU A 238 6.81 20.80 1.80
N SER A 239 7.09 21.99 1.26
CA SER A 239 6.92 22.27 -0.16
C SER A 239 8.22 21.94 -0.88
N LYS A 240 8.22 20.89 -1.70
CA LYS A 240 9.38 20.56 -2.51
C LYS A 240 9.24 21.18 -3.90
N PRO A 241 10.29 21.82 -4.45
CA PRO A 241 10.28 22.23 -5.83
C PRO A 241 10.11 20.98 -6.70
N GLU A 242 9.23 21.06 -7.69
CA GLU A 242 9.07 19.98 -8.65
C GLU A 242 10.33 19.95 -9.53
N SER A 243 11.31 19.12 -9.16
CA SER A 243 12.50 18.94 -9.97
C SER A 243 12.06 18.32 -11.30
N MET A 244 12.38 18.98 -12.43
CA MET A 244 12.19 18.46 -13.78
C MET A 244 12.75 17.04 -13.89
N SER A 245 11.88 16.04 -13.72
CA SER A 245 12.24 14.64 -13.93
C SER A 245 12.22 14.36 -15.42
N ARG A 246 13.41 14.48 -16.03
CA ARG A 246 13.94 13.67 -17.14
C ARG A 246 12.87 12.97 -18.01
N GLY A 247 12.09 13.78 -18.72
CA GLY A 247 11.21 13.40 -19.82
C GLY A 247 11.42 14.48 -20.88
N ASN A 248 11.80 14.06 -22.07
CA ASN A 248 12.27 14.91 -23.16
C ASN A 248 11.12 15.70 -23.78
N ASP A 249 10.60 16.73 -23.11
CA ASP A 249 9.65 17.68 -23.68
C ASP A 249 10.21 19.11 -23.56
N SER A 250 10.87 19.52 -24.64
CA SER A 250 11.17 20.92 -24.91
C SER A 250 9.87 21.69 -25.15
N TYR A 251 9.78 22.88 -24.55
CA TYR A 251 8.73 23.90 -24.63
C TYR A 251 7.55 23.76 -23.65
N GLN A 252 7.76 24.23 -22.42
CA GLN A 252 6.84 25.19 -21.80
C GLN A 252 7.54 25.91 -20.64
N GLN A 253 7.91 27.17 -20.88
CA GLN A 253 8.41 28.06 -19.86
C GLN A 253 7.22 28.53 -19.02
N SER A 254 6.93 27.83 -17.93
CA SER A 254 5.88 28.22 -16.99
C SER A 254 6.38 29.37 -16.11
N ASN A 255 5.58 30.44 -16.02
CA ASN A 255 5.89 31.63 -15.24
C ASN A 255 6.13 31.26 -13.76
N VAL A 256 7.34 31.56 -13.28
CA VAL A 256 7.89 31.18 -11.96
C VAL A 256 7.19 31.87 -10.77
N LEU A 257 6.31 32.84 -11.01
CA LEU A 257 5.77 33.69 -9.93
C LEU A 257 4.73 33.01 -9.02
N PHE A 258 4.14 31.88 -9.43
CA PHE A 258 3.12 31.16 -8.65
C PHE A 258 3.24 29.63 -8.74
N SER A 259 4.45 29.09 -9.02
CA SER A 259 4.68 27.65 -8.92
C SER A 259 4.75 27.25 -7.44
N LEU A 260 3.57 26.99 -6.87
CA LEU A 260 3.50 26.21 -5.64
C LEU A 260 4.05 24.83 -5.97
N GLY A 261 5.24 24.51 -5.47
CA GLY A 261 5.84 23.20 -5.62
C GLY A 261 4.97 22.09 -5.01
N ARG A 262 5.37 20.84 -5.20
CA ARG A 262 4.66 19.69 -4.63
C ARG A 262 4.66 19.79 -3.10
N PHE A 263 3.48 19.90 -2.51
CA PHE A 263 3.33 19.78 -1.06
C PHE A 263 3.38 18.31 -0.66
N GLU A 264 4.32 17.97 0.21
CA GLU A 264 4.42 16.65 0.81
C GLU A 264 4.15 16.76 2.31
N ILE A 265 3.29 15.87 2.81
CA ILE A 265 3.14 15.68 4.25
C ILE A 265 3.89 14.41 4.61
N SER A 266 4.79 14.52 5.57
CA SER A 266 5.58 13.41 6.08
C SER A 266 5.37 13.24 7.56
N PHE A 267 5.47 11.99 8.02
CA PHE A 267 5.30 11.64 9.42
C PHE A 267 6.53 10.90 9.94
N ARG A 268 6.74 11.06 11.24
CA ARG A 268 7.74 10.32 12.00
C ARG A 268 7.08 9.81 13.28
N LYS A 269 7.22 8.51 13.53
CA LYS A 269 6.91 7.92 14.82
C LYS A 269 8.07 8.23 15.77
N GLU A 270 7.81 8.94 16.86
CA GLU A 270 8.79 9.05 17.95
C GLU A 270 8.86 7.70 18.67
N LEU A 271 10.09 7.21 18.85
CA LEU A 271 10.41 5.96 19.54
C LEU A 271 10.24 6.13 21.06
#